data_AF-A0A095AF83-F1
#
_entry.id   AF-A0A095AF83-F1
#
_cell.length_a   1.000
_cell.length_b   1.000
_cell.length_c   1.000
_cell.angle_alpha   90.00
_cell.angle_beta   90.00
_cell.angle_gamma   90.00
#
_symmetry.space_group_name_H-M   'P 1'
#
loop_
_entity.id
_entity.type
_entity.pdbx_description
1 polymer ?
#
loop_
_entity_poly.entity_id
_entity_poly.type
_entity_poly.pdbx_seq_one_letter_code
_entity_poly.pdbx_strand_id
1 'polypeptide(L)'
;MGDQKLALIEAEEEMQCLESRLSYARNHLHRLQRTNVLNIAFPIWYDGHIGVINGLHLGRLPNRPVGWEEINAAWGQCALLLQCIGKKLNHTFQNHRIVPMGSQSKLVQLSISKEFPLYYTTGGMRLLSAGKFDTAMINFLDCLNQAQQIIEHTSNIQLPFRIKDKGKLQDPDGQIYSIKWNGNSEENWTKALKMMLINMKWIIAALSTKKNKKAISIQSTPSTIDK
;
A
#
# COMPACT_ATOMS: atom_id res chain seq x y z
N MET A 1 60.99 14.67 -19.12
CA MET A 1 60.76 13.64 -18.09
C MET A 1 59.89 14.16 -16.94
N GLY A 2 60.03 15.43 -16.52
CA GLY A 2 59.17 16.05 -15.50
C GLY A 2 57.71 16.27 -15.95
N ASP A 3 57.49 16.79 -17.15
CA ASP A 3 56.13 17.12 -17.64
C ASP A 3 55.21 15.91 -17.82
N GLN A 4 55.77 14.77 -18.27
CA GLN A 4 55.01 13.52 -18.36
C GLN A 4 54.59 12.99 -17.00
N LYS A 5 55.40 13.25 -15.95
CA LYS A 5 55.10 12.84 -14.59
C LYS A 5 54.02 13.72 -13.97
N LEU A 6 54.03 15.02 -14.29
CA LEU A 6 53.00 15.96 -13.87
C LEU A 6 51.64 15.64 -14.53
N ALA A 7 51.64 15.40 -15.84
CA ALA A 7 50.43 15.02 -16.59
C ALA A 7 49.81 13.70 -16.09
N LEU A 8 50.65 12.75 -15.65
CA LEU A 8 50.18 11.50 -15.06
C LEU A 8 49.48 11.73 -13.71
N ILE A 9 50.05 12.58 -12.86
CA ILE A 9 49.47 12.94 -11.55
C ILE A 9 48.13 13.66 -11.74
N GLU A 10 48.06 14.62 -12.66
CA GLU A 10 46.82 15.34 -12.98
C GLU A 10 45.73 14.39 -13.48
N ALA A 11 46.07 13.44 -14.35
CA ALA A 11 45.13 12.43 -14.83
C ALA A 11 44.65 11.48 -13.72
N GLU A 12 45.53 11.08 -12.80
CA GLU A 12 45.17 10.25 -11.64
C GLU A 12 44.23 10.99 -10.66
N GLU A 13 44.48 12.27 -10.40
CA GLU A 13 43.63 13.13 -9.57
C GLU A 13 42.24 13.33 -10.21
N GLU A 14 42.20 13.58 -11.51
CA GLU A 14 40.94 13.65 -12.27
C GLU A 14 40.17 12.34 -12.19
N MET A 15 40.85 11.19 -12.33
CA MET A 15 40.24 9.87 -12.23
C MET A 15 39.65 9.63 -10.84
N GLN A 16 40.38 9.93 -9.76
CA GLN A 16 39.86 9.81 -8.39
C GLN A 16 38.66 10.73 -8.12
N CYS A 17 38.69 11.95 -8.66
CA CYS A 17 37.57 12.89 -8.55
C CYS A 17 36.32 12.35 -9.26
N LEU A 18 36.49 11.79 -10.46
CA LEU A 18 35.40 11.18 -11.22
C LEU A 18 34.83 9.94 -10.53
N GLU A 19 35.67 9.04 -10.02
CA GLU A 19 35.24 7.86 -9.27
C GLU A 19 34.42 8.23 -8.03
N SER A 20 34.86 9.26 -7.29
CA SER A 20 34.16 9.76 -6.11
C SER A 20 32.77 10.30 -6.46
N ARG A 21 32.66 11.08 -7.55
CA ARG A 21 31.37 11.59 -8.06
C ARG A 21 30.45 10.45 -8.51
N LEU A 22 31.01 9.45 -9.19
CA LEU A 22 30.27 8.27 -9.66
C LEU A 22 29.74 7.46 -8.47
N SER A 23 30.57 7.24 -7.45
CA SER A 23 30.18 6.60 -6.19
C SER A 23 29.06 7.37 -5.47
N TYR A 24 29.19 8.69 -5.34
CA TYR A 24 28.15 9.54 -4.75
C TYR A 24 26.82 9.45 -5.52
N ALA A 25 26.87 9.56 -6.86
CA ALA A 25 25.68 9.45 -7.72
C ALA A 25 25.02 8.07 -7.60
N ARG A 26 25.82 6.99 -7.58
CA ARG A 26 25.33 5.62 -7.34
C ARG A 26 24.66 5.49 -5.99
N ASN A 27 25.26 6.01 -4.92
CA ASN A 27 24.69 5.97 -3.57
C ASN A 27 23.38 6.77 -3.48
N HIS A 28 23.33 7.94 -4.11
CA HIS A 28 22.13 8.77 -4.15
C HIS A 28 21.00 8.08 -4.94
N LEU A 29 21.32 7.52 -6.11
CA LEU A 29 20.40 6.74 -6.92
C LEU A 29 19.90 5.49 -6.18
N HIS A 30 20.80 4.79 -5.48
CA HIS A 30 20.46 3.63 -4.65
C HIS A 30 19.50 4.02 -3.50
N ARG A 31 19.70 5.18 -2.88
CA ARG A 31 18.80 5.72 -1.85
C ARG A 31 17.43 6.07 -2.42
N LEU A 32 17.37 6.74 -3.57
CA LEU A 32 16.12 7.08 -4.25
C LEU A 32 15.36 5.82 -4.71
N GLN A 33 16.06 4.82 -5.23
CA GLN A 33 15.48 3.54 -5.62
C GLN A 33 14.89 2.76 -4.44
N ARG A 34 15.53 2.82 -3.26
CA ARG A 34 15.00 2.26 -2.01
C ARG A 34 13.83 3.04 -1.42
N THR A 35 13.59 4.27 -1.86
CA THR A 35 12.56 5.14 -1.28
C THR A 35 11.19 4.77 -1.85
N ASN A 36 10.41 4.02 -1.07
CA ASN A 36 9.06 3.68 -1.45
C ASN A 36 8.11 4.86 -1.25
N VAL A 37 7.87 5.61 -2.33
CA VAL A 37 6.98 6.79 -2.32
C VAL A 37 5.63 6.51 -1.67
N LEU A 38 5.05 5.33 -1.87
CA LEU A 38 3.76 4.98 -1.24
C LEU A 38 3.88 4.78 0.27
N ASN A 39 5.01 4.25 0.76
CA ASN A 39 5.24 4.10 2.20
C ASN A 39 5.46 5.45 2.90
N ILE A 40 5.96 6.45 2.16
CA ILE A 40 6.13 7.82 2.66
C ILE A 40 4.80 8.60 2.60
N ALA A 41 4.03 8.45 1.53
CA ALA A 41 2.75 9.13 1.37
C ALA A 41 1.64 8.53 2.25
N PHE A 42 1.75 7.24 2.58
CA PHE A 42 0.80 6.49 3.39
C PHE A 42 1.53 5.68 4.48
N PRO A 43 2.18 6.32 5.47
CA PRO A 43 2.68 5.63 6.65
C PRO A 43 1.58 4.81 7.34
N ILE A 44 1.81 3.50 7.42
CA ILE A 44 0.94 2.55 8.13
C ILE A 44 1.67 2.05 9.39
N TRP A 45 1.01 2.24 10.53
CA TRP A 45 1.48 1.89 11.87
C TRP A 45 0.35 1.24 12.68
N TYR A 46 0.59 1.05 13.97
CA TYR A 46 -0.42 0.60 14.91
C TYR A 46 -0.27 1.37 16.22
N ASP A 47 -1.38 1.58 16.89
CA ASP A 47 -1.44 2.09 18.26
C ASP A 47 -2.20 1.07 19.10
N GLY A 48 -1.44 0.28 19.86
CA GLY A 48 -1.93 -0.92 20.54
C GLY A 48 -2.62 -1.89 19.57
N HIS A 49 -3.94 -2.07 19.76
CA HIS A 49 -4.75 -2.98 18.94
C HIS A 49 -5.34 -2.32 17.69
N ILE A 50 -5.27 -0.99 17.54
CA ILE A 50 -5.86 -0.26 16.42
C ILE A 50 -4.80 -0.02 15.35
N GLY A 51 -5.16 -0.23 14.07
CA GLY A 51 -4.29 0.13 12.95
C GLY A 51 -4.36 1.62 12.63
N VAL A 52 -3.25 2.22 12.23
CA VAL A 52 -3.14 3.66 11.96
C VAL A 52 -2.62 3.90 10.55
N ILE A 53 -3.24 4.81 9.80
CA ILE A 53 -2.79 5.27 8.48
C ILE A 53 -2.77 6.79 8.45
N ASN A 54 -1.64 7.39 8.07
CA ASN A 54 -1.48 8.85 8.06
C ASN A 54 -1.84 9.52 9.40
N GLY A 55 -1.55 8.84 10.51
CA GLY A 55 -1.87 9.31 11.86
C GLY A 55 -3.34 9.14 12.28
N LEU A 56 -4.20 8.60 11.41
CA LEU A 56 -5.63 8.39 11.68
C LEU A 56 -5.90 6.94 12.10
N HIS A 57 -6.69 6.76 13.16
CA HIS A 57 -7.07 5.45 13.69
C HIS A 57 -8.17 4.80 12.85
N LEU A 58 -7.93 3.56 12.43
CA LEU A 58 -8.89 2.73 11.70
C LEU A 58 -9.38 1.58 12.59
N GLY A 59 -10.42 1.86 13.36
CA GLY A 59 -11.02 0.93 14.29
C GLY A 59 -11.49 1.64 15.56
N ARG A 60 -12.13 0.90 16.45
CA ARG A 60 -12.68 1.39 17.71
C ARG A 60 -12.69 0.25 18.73
N LEU A 61 -12.47 0.58 20.00
CA LEU A 61 -12.60 -0.37 21.10
C LEU A 61 -13.50 0.22 22.18
N PRO A 62 -14.17 -0.61 23.01
CA PRO A 62 -15.05 -0.11 24.06
C PRO A 62 -14.31 0.77 25.08
N ASN A 63 -13.06 0.40 25.39
CA ASN A 63 -12.19 1.14 26.31
C ASN A 63 -11.43 2.30 25.65
N ARG A 64 -11.45 2.40 24.32
CA ARG A 64 -10.76 3.43 23.54
C ARG A 64 -11.63 3.84 22.36
N PRO A 65 -12.63 4.70 22.59
CA PRO A 65 -13.54 5.13 21.54
C PRO A 65 -12.81 6.04 20.56
N VAL A 66 -12.98 5.75 19.27
CA VAL A 66 -12.52 6.59 18.15
C VAL A 66 -13.75 7.16 17.44
N GLY A 67 -13.69 8.45 17.12
CA GLY A 67 -14.77 9.15 16.41
C GLY A 67 -14.97 8.60 14.99
N TRP A 68 -16.22 8.57 14.52
CA TRP A 68 -16.50 8.07 13.17
C TRP A 68 -15.90 8.98 12.10
N GLU A 69 -15.76 10.27 12.38
CA GLU A 69 -15.13 11.26 11.51
C GLU A 69 -13.67 10.87 11.19
N GLU A 70 -12.92 10.44 12.21
CA GLU A 70 -11.55 9.96 12.06
C GLU A 70 -11.49 8.63 11.31
N ILE A 71 -12.35 7.67 11.69
CA ILE A 71 -12.46 6.37 11.01
C ILE A 71 -12.79 6.56 9.52
N ASN A 72 -13.74 7.44 9.21
CA ASN A 72 -14.14 7.77 7.84
C ASN A 72 -12.97 8.41 7.07
N ALA A 73 -12.22 9.31 7.69
CA ALA A 73 -11.01 9.88 7.09
C ALA A 73 -9.93 8.82 6.85
N ALA A 74 -9.73 7.89 7.79
CA ALA A 74 -8.80 6.77 7.64
C ALA A 74 -9.20 5.84 6.47
N TRP A 75 -10.50 5.55 6.32
CA TRP A 75 -11.03 4.84 5.16
C TRP A 75 -10.78 5.59 3.85
N GLY A 76 -10.86 6.92 3.87
CA GLY A 76 -10.49 7.77 2.74
C GLY A 76 -9.03 7.61 2.32
N GLN A 77 -8.11 7.56 3.30
CA GLN A 77 -6.70 7.28 3.05
C GLN A 77 -6.49 5.87 2.48
N CYS A 78 -7.22 4.88 2.99
CA CYS A 78 -7.18 3.51 2.48
C CYS A 78 -7.67 3.42 1.03
N ALA A 79 -8.75 4.12 0.69
CA ALA A 79 -9.30 4.21 -0.67
C ALA A 79 -8.28 4.82 -1.65
N LEU A 80 -7.66 5.94 -1.27
CA LEU A 80 -6.65 6.59 -2.08
C LEU A 80 -5.43 5.68 -2.28
N LEU A 81 -4.95 5.07 -1.20
CA LEU A 81 -3.81 4.15 -1.25
C LEU A 81 -4.10 2.94 -2.16
N LEU A 82 -5.26 2.31 -2.05
CA LEU A 82 -5.60 1.16 -2.91
C LEU A 82 -5.73 1.57 -4.39
N GLN A 83 -6.25 2.77 -4.67
CA GLN A 83 -6.25 3.32 -6.02
C GLN A 83 -4.80 3.52 -6.54
N CYS A 84 -3.90 4.06 -5.70
CA CYS A 84 -2.49 4.20 -6.05
C CYS A 84 -1.78 2.85 -6.27
N ILE A 85 -2.12 1.83 -5.49
CA ILE A 85 -1.64 0.45 -5.67
C ILE A 85 -2.10 -0.09 -7.04
N GLY A 86 -3.38 0.05 -7.38
CA GLY A 86 -3.91 -0.36 -8.68
C GLY A 86 -3.20 0.31 -9.85
N LYS A 87 -3.01 1.64 -9.78
CA LYS A 87 -2.22 2.40 -10.76
C LYS A 87 -0.77 1.90 -10.86
N LYS A 88 -0.10 1.65 -9.74
CA LYS A 88 1.29 1.17 -9.71
C LYS A 88 1.43 -0.26 -10.25
N LEU A 89 0.38 -1.07 -10.13
CA LEU A 89 0.29 -2.41 -10.71
C LEU A 89 -0.13 -2.41 -12.19
N ASN A 90 -0.49 -1.26 -12.77
CA ASN A 90 -1.18 -1.17 -14.06
C ASN A 90 -2.42 -2.08 -14.12
N HIS A 91 -3.14 -2.18 -13.00
CA HIS A 91 -4.31 -3.04 -12.86
C HIS A 91 -5.58 -2.22 -12.68
N THR A 92 -6.62 -2.58 -13.42
CA THR A 92 -7.97 -2.06 -13.23
C THR A 92 -8.78 -3.09 -12.46
N PHE A 93 -9.24 -2.73 -11.27
CA PHE A 93 -10.02 -3.64 -10.44
C PHE A 93 -11.32 -4.06 -11.13
N GLN A 94 -11.59 -5.36 -11.11
CA GLN A 94 -12.80 -5.94 -11.67
C GLN A 94 -14.00 -5.69 -10.75
N ASN A 95 -15.20 -5.60 -11.35
CA ASN A 95 -16.51 -5.40 -10.71
C ASN A 95 -16.72 -4.08 -9.96
N HIS A 96 -15.66 -3.48 -9.42
CA HIS A 96 -15.75 -2.29 -8.57
C HIS A 96 -14.66 -1.28 -8.91
N ARG A 97 -15.05 0.00 -8.88
CA ARG A 97 -14.14 1.14 -8.97
C ARG A 97 -14.09 1.87 -7.64
N ILE A 98 -12.89 2.13 -7.15
CA ILE A 98 -12.65 2.90 -5.93
C ILE A 98 -12.61 4.39 -6.28
N VAL A 99 -13.38 5.21 -5.57
CA VAL A 99 -13.47 6.66 -5.75
C VAL A 99 -13.07 7.34 -4.44
N PRO A 100 -11.80 7.74 -4.29
CA PRO A 100 -11.32 8.46 -3.12
C PRO A 100 -11.90 9.88 -3.10
N MET A 101 -12.58 10.24 -2.01
CA MET A 101 -13.20 11.55 -1.77
C MET A 101 -13.03 11.97 -0.30
N GLY A 102 -11.82 11.81 0.24
CA GLY A 102 -11.55 12.06 1.66
C GLY A 102 -12.42 11.18 2.57
N SER A 103 -13.00 11.76 3.61
CA SER A 103 -13.89 11.07 4.56
C SER A 103 -15.23 10.60 3.96
N GLN A 104 -15.53 10.96 2.71
CA GLN A 104 -16.75 10.54 2.00
C GLN A 104 -16.44 9.63 0.80
N SER A 105 -15.33 8.91 0.87
CA SER A 105 -14.92 7.96 -0.17
C SER A 105 -15.98 6.88 -0.41
N LYS A 106 -16.00 6.32 -1.63
CA LYS A 106 -17.03 5.35 -2.05
C LYS A 106 -16.49 4.32 -3.04
N LEU A 107 -17.21 3.21 -3.15
CA LEU A 107 -17.02 2.22 -4.21
C LEU A 107 -18.21 2.25 -5.17
N VAL A 108 -17.92 2.11 -6.46
CA VAL A 108 -18.94 2.05 -7.51
C VAL A 108 -18.89 0.66 -8.13
N GLN A 109 -20.01 -0.06 -8.08
CA GLN A 109 -20.15 -1.33 -8.78
C GLN A 109 -20.37 -1.08 -10.27
N LEU A 110 -19.50 -1.62 -11.11
CA LEU A 110 -19.42 -1.32 -12.54
C LEU A 110 -20.63 -1.83 -13.34
N SER A 111 -21.17 -3.00 -12.96
CA SER A 111 -22.28 -3.62 -13.71
C SER A 111 -23.58 -2.82 -13.66
N ILE A 112 -23.83 -2.11 -12.57
CA ILE A 112 -25.09 -1.40 -12.31
C ILE A 112 -24.90 0.08 -11.96
N SER A 113 -23.65 0.58 -12.04
CA SER A 113 -23.26 1.95 -11.64
C SER A 113 -23.77 2.37 -10.25
N LYS A 114 -23.91 1.42 -9.33
CA LYS A 114 -24.41 1.66 -7.98
C LYS A 114 -23.28 2.05 -7.04
N GLU A 115 -23.52 3.08 -6.24
CA GLU A 115 -22.55 3.59 -5.28
C GLU A 115 -22.75 3.02 -3.88
N PHE A 116 -21.64 2.69 -3.23
CA PHE A 116 -21.58 2.18 -1.87
C PHE A 116 -20.63 3.09 -1.05
N PRO A 117 -21.14 3.87 -0.08
CA PRO A 117 -20.33 4.74 0.75
C PRO A 117 -19.37 3.93 1.62
N LEU A 118 -18.09 4.28 1.60
CA LEU A 118 -17.05 3.73 2.47
C LEU A 118 -16.86 4.63 3.70
N TYR A 119 -17.97 5.07 4.27
CA TYR A 119 -18.02 5.87 5.48
C TYR A 119 -19.32 5.58 6.23
N TYR A 120 -19.28 5.75 7.55
CA TYR A 120 -20.44 5.58 8.41
C TYR A 120 -20.97 6.94 8.88
N THR A 121 -22.29 7.06 8.95
CA THR A 121 -22.97 8.28 9.41
C THR A 121 -23.78 7.98 10.66
N THR A 122 -23.40 8.59 11.78
CA THR A 122 -24.09 8.54 13.07
C THR A 122 -25.29 9.49 13.06
N GLY A 123 -26.39 9.08 12.41
CA GLY A 123 -27.64 9.85 12.33
C GLY A 123 -28.86 8.97 12.00
N GLY A 124 -30.06 9.57 11.92
CA GLY A 124 -31.37 8.88 11.81
C GLY A 124 -31.56 7.87 10.66
N MET A 125 -30.60 7.78 9.73
CA MET A 125 -30.56 6.77 8.64
C MET A 125 -29.66 5.56 8.95
N ARG A 126 -29.30 5.35 10.23
CA ARG A 126 -28.36 4.31 10.71
C ARG A 126 -28.59 2.93 10.09
N LEU A 127 -29.85 2.46 10.03
CA LEU A 127 -30.18 1.12 9.53
C LEU A 127 -30.03 0.99 8.00
N LEU A 128 -30.30 2.07 7.24
CA LEU A 128 -30.21 2.06 5.78
C LEU A 128 -28.78 2.28 5.27
N SER A 129 -27.96 3.04 6.03
CA SER A 129 -26.58 3.36 5.69
C SER A 129 -25.61 2.23 6.08
N ALA A 130 -25.84 1.57 7.22
CA ALA A 130 -24.93 0.55 7.74
C ALA A 130 -24.75 -0.66 6.81
N GLY A 131 -25.82 -1.14 6.17
CA GLY A 131 -25.72 -2.25 5.21
C GLY A 131 -24.92 -1.88 3.95
N LYS A 132 -25.02 -0.63 3.52
CA LYS A 132 -24.24 -0.12 2.38
C LYS A 132 -22.76 0.04 2.73
N PHE A 133 -22.46 0.48 3.94
CA PHE A 133 -21.09 0.56 4.45
C PHE A 133 -20.43 -0.82 4.53
N ASP A 134 -21.12 -1.83 5.05
CA ASP A 134 -20.62 -3.20 5.05
C ASP A 134 -20.33 -3.70 3.63
N THR A 135 -21.23 -3.41 2.69
CA THR A 135 -21.04 -3.78 1.28
C THR A 135 -19.84 -3.05 0.68
N ALA A 136 -19.64 -1.77 0.99
CA ALA A 136 -18.47 -1.03 0.56
C ALA A 136 -17.18 -1.66 1.10
N MET A 137 -17.12 -2.04 2.38
CA MET A 137 -15.93 -2.67 2.96
C MET A 137 -15.64 -4.05 2.36
N ILE A 138 -16.68 -4.85 2.06
CA ILE A 138 -16.52 -6.13 1.34
C ILE A 138 -15.93 -5.89 -0.05
N ASN A 139 -16.53 -4.99 -0.82
CA ASN A 139 -16.08 -4.66 -2.18
C ASN A 139 -14.65 -4.10 -2.17
N PHE A 140 -14.29 -3.32 -1.14
CA PHE A 140 -12.92 -2.84 -0.95
C PHE A 140 -11.95 -4.00 -0.74
N LEU A 141 -12.32 -4.96 0.11
CA LEU A 141 -11.52 -6.14 0.38
C LEU A 141 -11.36 -7.03 -0.87
N ASP A 142 -12.39 -7.12 -1.72
CA ASP A 142 -12.31 -7.81 -3.01
C ASP A 142 -11.29 -7.15 -3.95
N CYS A 143 -11.28 -5.81 -4.04
CA CYS A 143 -10.25 -5.09 -4.79
C CYS A 143 -8.84 -5.34 -4.19
N LEU A 144 -8.72 -5.34 -2.87
CA LEU A 144 -7.45 -5.63 -2.20
C LEU A 144 -6.98 -7.07 -2.48
N ASN A 145 -7.89 -8.03 -2.55
CA ASN A 145 -7.60 -9.43 -2.87
C ASN A 145 -7.02 -9.57 -4.29
N GLN A 146 -7.59 -8.85 -5.27
CA GLN A 146 -7.04 -8.81 -6.63
C GLN A 146 -5.59 -8.29 -6.63
N ALA A 147 -5.31 -7.22 -5.88
CA ALA A 147 -3.95 -6.70 -5.74
C ALA A 147 -3.01 -7.70 -5.04
N GLN A 148 -3.49 -8.36 -3.98
CA GLN A 148 -2.76 -9.40 -3.26
C GLN A 148 -2.36 -10.54 -4.22
N GLN A 149 -3.30 -11.11 -4.97
CA GLN A 149 -3.03 -12.19 -5.92
C GLN A 149 -1.94 -11.81 -6.93
N ILE A 150 -2.00 -10.61 -7.51
CA ILE A 150 -0.97 -10.13 -8.45
C ILE A 150 0.41 -10.08 -7.78
N ILE A 151 0.49 -9.60 -6.53
CA ILE A 151 1.74 -9.53 -5.77
C ILE A 151 2.28 -10.92 -5.46
N GLU A 152 1.44 -11.83 -4.98
CA GLU A 152 1.82 -13.19 -4.61
C GLU A 152 2.33 -13.95 -5.84
N HIS A 153 1.64 -13.85 -6.98
CA HIS A 153 2.08 -14.45 -8.25
C HIS A 153 3.40 -13.89 -8.77
N THR A 154 3.63 -12.58 -8.67
CA THR A 154 4.85 -11.98 -9.25
C THR A 154 6.06 -12.05 -8.33
N SER A 155 5.85 -12.06 -7.02
CA SER A 155 6.91 -11.82 -6.03
C SER A 155 7.29 -13.06 -5.23
N ASN A 156 6.54 -14.16 -5.38
CA ASN A 156 6.68 -15.40 -4.58
C ASN A 156 6.70 -15.13 -3.07
N ILE A 157 5.95 -14.12 -2.64
CA ILE A 157 5.74 -13.75 -1.23
C ILE A 157 4.27 -14.04 -0.96
N GLN A 158 3.95 -14.69 0.15
CA GLN A 158 2.57 -14.78 0.64
C GLN A 158 2.32 -13.67 1.65
N LEU A 159 1.17 -13.00 1.54
CA LEU A 159 0.78 -12.02 2.56
C LEU A 159 0.36 -12.75 3.84
N PRO A 160 0.58 -12.13 5.02
CA PRO A 160 0.33 -12.79 6.31
C PRO A 160 -1.14 -13.11 6.56
N PHE A 161 -2.05 -12.28 6.04
CA PHE A 161 -3.48 -12.45 6.25
C PHE A 161 -4.17 -12.84 4.94
N ARG A 162 -4.87 -13.97 4.93
CA ARG A 162 -5.55 -14.45 3.72
C ARG A 162 -6.93 -13.79 3.63
N ILE A 163 -7.20 -13.13 2.51
CA ILE A 163 -8.53 -12.60 2.22
C ILE A 163 -9.40 -13.76 1.75
N LYS A 164 -10.57 -13.91 2.38
CA LYS A 164 -11.60 -14.91 2.10
C LYS A 164 -12.87 -14.22 1.61
N ASP A 165 -13.78 -15.02 1.04
CA ASP A 165 -15.03 -14.52 0.50
C ASP A 165 -15.90 -13.79 1.55
N LYS A 166 -16.75 -12.89 1.05
CA LYS A 166 -17.78 -12.18 1.83
C LYS A 166 -17.20 -11.28 2.94
N GLY A 167 -16.03 -10.68 2.71
CA GLY A 167 -15.44 -9.69 3.62
C GLY A 167 -14.77 -10.29 4.84
N LYS A 168 -14.11 -11.45 4.69
CA LYS A 168 -13.47 -12.16 5.79
C LYS A 168 -11.95 -12.19 5.62
N LEU A 169 -11.23 -12.13 6.73
CA LEU A 169 -9.78 -12.19 6.81
C LEU A 169 -9.40 -13.33 7.74
N GLN A 170 -8.47 -14.18 7.31
CA GLN A 170 -7.93 -15.27 8.10
C GLN A 170 -6.53 -14.93 8.59
N ASP A 171 -6.29 -15.11 9.89
CA ASP A 171 -4.96 -14.98 10.50
C ASP A 171 -4.08 -16.24 10.32
N PRO A 172 -2.76 -16.16 10.57
CA PRO A 172 -1.88 -17.32 10.44
C PRO A 172 -2.27 -18.51 11.32
N ASP A 173 -2.93 -18.25 12.46
CA ASP A 173 -3.43 -19.26 13.38
C ASP A 173 -4.73 -19.91 12.91
N GLY A 174 -5.28 -19.44 11.78
CA GLY A 174 -6.46 -19.98 11.12
C GLY A 174 -7.77 -19.31 11.53
N GLN A 175 -7.75 -18.36 12.45
CA GLN A 175 -8.94 -17.65 12.93
C GLN A 175 -9.46 -16.65 11.91
N ILE A 176 -10.77 -16.48 11.87
CA ILE A 176 -11.46 -15.69 10.84
C ILE A 176 -12.16 -14.50 11.46
N TYR A 177 -11.86 -13.31 10.93
CA TYR A 177 -12.46 -12.05 11.34
C TYR A 177 -13.21 -11.42 10.16
N SER A 178 -14.37 -10.82 10.46
CA SER A 178 -15.20 -10.13 9.48
C SER A 178 -14.88 -8.64 9.46
N ILE A 179 -14.79 -8.04 8.26
CA ILE A 179 -14.67 -6.59 8.11
C ILE A 179 -16.01 -5.87 8.23
N LYS A 180 -17.13 -6.61 8.24
CA LYS A 180 -18.46 -6.03 8.44
C LYS A 180 -18.58 -5.47 9.85
N TRP A 181 -19.20 -4.31 9.96
CA TRP A 181 -19.52 -3.66 11.21
C TRP A 181 -20.78 -4.26 11.84
N ASN A 182 -21.84 -4.48 11.06
CA ASN A 182 -23.10 -4.95 11.65
C ASN A 182 -23.00 -6.41 12.12
N GLY A 183 -23.48 -6.66 13.33
CA GLY A 183 -23.45 -7.99 13.95
C GLY A 183 -22.04 -8.44 14.36
N ASN A 184 -21.10 -7.50 14.48
CA ASN A 184 -19.72 -7.76 14.88
C ASN A 184 -19.39 -7.04 16.21
N SER A 185 -18.37 -7.51 16.91
CA SER A 185 -17.83 -6.79 18.08
C SER A 185 -16.84 -5.73 17.63
N GLU A 186 -16.68 -4.67 18.42
CA GLU A 186 -15.73 -3.59 18.12
C GLU A 186 -14.29 -4.12 18.04
N GLU A 187 -13.93 -5.10 18.88
CA GLU A 187 -12.62 -5.73 18.94
C GLU A 187 -12.34 -6.57 17.68
N ASN A 188 -13.28 -7.42 17.28
CA ASN A 188 -13.13 -8.28 16.10
C ASN A 188 -13.10 -7.47 14.81
N TRP A 189 -13.94 -6.43 14.73
CA TRP A 189 -13.93 -5.50 13.60
C TRP A 189 -12.60 -4.75 13.52
N THR A 190 -12.12 -4.19 14.64
CA THR A 190 -10.81 -3.51 14.72
C THR A 190 -9.65 -4.44 14.35
N LYS A 191 -9.69 -5.70 14.80
CA LYS A 191 -8.68 -6.69 14.42
C LYS A 191 -8.68 -6.95 12.91
N ALA A 192 -9.85 -7.10 12.28
CA ALA A 192 -9.97 -7.25 10.83
C ALA A 192 -9.40 -6.03 10.07
N LEU A 193 -9.71 -4.81 10.51
CA LEU A 193 -9.17 -3.59 9.92
C LEU A 193 -7.65 -3.49 10.04
N LYS A 194 -7.09 -3.86 11.21
CA LYS A 194 -5.65 -3.93 11.42
C LYS A 194 -5.00 -4.95 10.48
N MET A 195 -5.58 -6.13 10.32
CA MET A 195 -5.09 -7.16 9.38
C MET A 195 -5.09 -6.63 7.94
N MET A 196 -6.16 -5.96 7.52
CA MET A 196 -6.26 -5.33 6.20
C MET A 196 -5.13 -4.30 5.98
N LEU A 197 -4.92 -3.39 6.94
CA LEU A 197 -3.85 -2.39 6.86
C LEU A 197 -2.45 -3.02 6.78
N ILE A 198 -2.21 -4.09 7.53
CA ILE A 198 -0.95 -4.82 7.45
C ILE A 198 -0.77 -5.42 6.05
N ASN A 199 -1.80 -6.04 5.46
CA ASN A 199 -1.73 -6.52 4.07
C ASN A 199 -1.40 -5.40 3.09
N MET A 200 -2.03 -4.22 3.23
CA MET A 200 -1.72 -3.06 2.40
C MET A 200 -0.25 -2.63 2.55
N LYS A 201 0.29 -2.62 3.78
CA LYS A 201 1.69 -2.32 4.05
C LYS A 201 2.64 -3.33 3.37
N TRP A 202 2.32 -4.62 3.41
CA TRP A 202 3.09 -5.66 2.73
C TRP A 202 3.05 -5.50 1.20
N ILE A 203 1.89 -5.20 0.63
CA ILE A 203 1.76 -4.91 -0.82
C ILE A 203 2.63 -3.73 -1.23
N ILE A 204 2.58 -2.63 -0.47
CA ILE A 204 3.40 -1.45 -0.73
C ILE A 204 4.89 -1.83 -0.67
N ALA A 205 5.32 -2.58 0.35
CA ALA A 205 6.70 -3.03 0.48
C ALA A 205 7.15 -3.88 -0.73
N ALA A 206 6.35 -4.86 -1.15
CA ALA A 206 6.63 -5.69 -2.32
C ALA A 206 6.68 -4.88 -3.64
N LEU A 207 5.87 -3.81 -3.75
CA LEU A 207 5.93 -2.90 -4.89
C LEU A 207 7.20 -2.04 -4.96
N SER A 208 7.94 -1.90 -3.86
CA SER A 208 9.26 -1.24 -3.89
C SER A 208 10.36 -2.17 -4.39
N THR A 209 10.31 -3.45 -4.01
CA THR A 209 11.34 -4.43 -4.39
C THR A 209 11.32 -4.75 -5.89
N LYS A 210 10.14 -4.74 -6.52
CA LYS A 210 10.01 -4.91 -7.98
C LYS A 210 10.69 -3.81 -8.79
N LYS A 211 10.64 -2.54 -8.34
CA LYS A 211 11.28 -1.43 -9.06
C LYS A 211 12.80 -1.62 -9.15
N ASN A 212 13.41 -2.18 -8.10
CA ASN A 212 14.84 -2.46 -8.07
C ASN A 212 15.23 -3.59 -9.03
N LYS A 213 14.44 -4.68 -9.12
CA LYS A 213 14.74 -5.77 -10.06
C LYS A 213 14.70 -5.33 -11.53
N LYS A 214 13.71 -4.51 -11.91
CA LYS A 214 13.55 -4.02 -13.29
C LYS A 214 14.61 -2.98 -13.68
N ALA A 215 15.16 -2.24 -12.72
CA ALA A 215 16.25 -1.30 -12.96
C ALA A 215 17.61 -1.99 -13.09
N ILE A 216 17.85 -3.06 -12.31
CA ILE A 216 19.10 -3.85 -12.38
C ILE A 216 19.23 -4.58 -13.72
N SER A 217 18.13 -5.10 -14.28
CA SER A 217 18.14 -5.79 -15.58
C SER A 217 18.46 -4.89 -16.79
N ILE A 218 18.35 -3.57 -16.64
CA ILE A 218 18.69 -2.61 -17.71
C ILE A 218 20.17 -2.23 -17.65
N GLN A 219 20.83 -2.39 -16.50
CA GLN A 219 22.25 -2.09 -16.32
C GLN A 219 23.19 -3.26 -16.65
N SER A 220 22.65 -4.45 -16.94
CA SER A 220 23.43 -5.66 -17.22
C SER A 220 23.60 -5.98 -18.72
N THR A 221 23.31 -5.06 -19.64
CA THR A 221 23.77 -5.22 -21.02
C THR A 221 25.27 -4.89 -21.09
N PRO A 222 26.16 -5.87 -21.34
CA PRO A 222 27.57 -5.58 -21.52
C PRO A 222 27.71 -4.72 -22.78
N SER A 223 28.41 -3.60 -22.68
CA SER A 223 28.94 -2.91 -23.84
C SER A 223 29.98 -3.83 -24.48
N THR A 224 29.58 -4.64 -25.45
CA THR A 224 30.51 -5.33 -26.34
C THR A 224 31.17 -4.27 -27.22
N ILE A 225 32.28 -3.73 -26.75
CA ILE A 225 33.26 -3.06 -27.60
C ILE A 225 34.57 -3.80 -27.33
N ASP A 226 34.82 -4.83 -28.13
CA ASP A 226 36.18 -5.30 -28.36
C ASP A 226 36.39 -5.40 -29.87
N LYS A 227 37.53 -4.86 -30.28
CA LYS A 227 38.07 -4.78 -31.64
C LYS A 227 38.60 -6.14 -32.11
#